data_AF-A0A7L3WNA4-F1
#
_entry.id   AF-A0A7L3WNA4-F1
#
_cell.length_a   1.000
_cell.length_b   1.000
_cell.length_c   1.000
_cell.angle_alpha   90.00
_cell.angle_beta   90.00
_cell.angle_gamma   90.00
#
_symmetry.space_group_name_H-M   'P 1'
#
loop_
_entity.id
_entity.type
_entity.pdbx_description
1 polymer ?
#
loop_
_entity_poly.entity_id
_entity_poly.type
_entity_poly.pdbx_seq_one_letter_code
_entity_poly.pdbx_strand_id
1 'polypeptide(L)'
;KILFILGFFSTLAVIALIAVAVTQNKPLPKNVKYGIVLDAGSSHTNLYVYEWPAEKENDTGVVQQVEVCKVEGPGISGYSHDTEKAGPSLAQCLRQAEKVIPSKQHQETPVYLGATAGMRLLSLENKSAADNVLSSVEKTLLSAPFSFQGARIISGQEEGAYGWITINYLLGNFKQVLYQWQSGWKKFLHSLKSISETSGALDLGGASTQITFVPNELTSGSPENLLYFRLYGKNYQVYTHSFLCYGKDQALQQKLARDLQA
;
A
#
# COMPACT_ATOMS: atom_id res chain seq x y z
N LYS A 1 -34.59 -17.42 57.30
CA LYS A 1 -33.46 -18.33 56.98
C LYS A 1 -33.46 -18.75 55.50
N ILE A 2 -34.54 -19.33 54.97
CA ILE A 2 -34.62 -19.77 53.56
C ILE A 2 -34.41 -18.62 52.56
N LEU A 3 -34.99 -17.44 52.79
CA LEU A 3 -34.85 -16.28 51.91
C LEU A 3 -33.40 -15.75 51.82
N PHE A 4 -32.67 -15.78 52.95
CA PHE A 4 -31.25 -15.39 53.01
C PHE A 4 -30.36 -16.39 52.27
N ILE A 5 -30.68 -17.68 52.38
CA ILE A 5 -29.96 -18.76 51.67
C ILE A 5 -30.18 -18.62 50.16
N LEU A 6 -31.42 -18.40 49.72
CA LEU A 6 -31.75 -18.15 48.30
C LEU A 6 -31.05 -16.90 47.74
N GLY A 7 -31.02 -15.80 48.51
CA GLY A 7 -30.31 -14.58 48.13
C GLY A 7 -28.81 -14.81 47.94
N PHE A 8 -28.17 -15.54 48.87
CA PHE A 8 -26.75 -15.86 48.80
C PHE A 8 -26.39 -16.72 47.57
N PHE A 9 -27.17 -17.77 47.29
CA PHE A 9 -26.95 -18.60 46.10
C PHE A 9 -27.19 -17.85 44.78
N SER A 10 -28.17 -16.94 44.74
CA SER A 10 -28.40 -16.06 43.59
C SER A 10 -27.20 -15.15 43.31
N THR A 11 -26.63 -14.54 44.36
CA THR A 11 -25.44 -13.68 44.20
C THR A 11 -24.22 -14.46 43.73
N LEU A 12 -23.99 -15.67 44.26
CA LEU A 12 -22.91 -16.55 43.82
C LEU A 12 -23.07 -16.98 42.35
N ALA A 13 -24.30 -17.28 41.92
CA ALA A 13 -24.58 -17.64 40.53
C ALA A 13 -24.30 -16.48 39.56
N VAL A 14 -24.67 -15.25 39.93
CA VAL A 14 -24.38 -14.05 39.13
C VAL A 14 -22.87 -13.79 39.06
N ILE A 15 -22.14 -13.90 40.17
CA ILE A 15 -20.68 -13.75 40.20
C ILE A 15 -20.02 -14.82 39.32
N ALA A 16 -20.47 -16.07 39.40
CA ALA A 16 -19.97 -17.15 38.56
C ALA A 16 -20.26 -16.90 37.07
N LEU A 17 -21.45 -16.41 36.71
CA LEU A 17 -21.79 -16.04 35.33
C LEU A 17 -20.92 -14.89 34.81
N ILE A 18 -20.69 -13.86 35.62
CA ILE A 18 -19.79 -12.75 35.26
C ILE A 18 -18.36 -13.25 35.10
N ALA A 19 -17.87 -14.09 36.01
CA ALA A 19 -16.53 -14.67 35.94
C ALA A 19 -16.37 -15.55 34.69
N VAL A 20 -17.37 -16.36 34.34
CA VAL A 20 -17.39 -17.15 33.10
C VAL A 20 -17.42 -16.23 31.88
N ALA A 21 -18.28 -15.21 31.87
CA ALA A 21 -18.37 -14.27 30.75
C ALA A 21 -17.04 -13.53 30.54
N VAL A 22 -16.38 -13.07 31.60
CA VAL A 22 -15.08 -12.37 31.53
C VAL A 22 -13.95 -13.31 31.13
N THR A 23 -13.93 -14.56 31.62
CA THR A 23 -12.88 -15.53 31.30
C THR A 23 -13.05 -16.15 29.91
N GLN A 24 -14.27 -16.22 29.39
CA GLN A 24 -14.58 -16.64 28.02
C GLN A 24 -14.50 -15.50 27.00
N ASN A 25 -14.61 -14.22 27.42
CA ASN A 25 -14.28 -13.04 26.59
C ASN A 25 -12.77 -12.83 26.46
N LYS A 26 -12.00 -13.90 26.26
CA LYS A 26 -10.66 -13.71 25.68
C LYS A 26 -10.87 -13.32 24.22
N PRO A 27 -10.30 -12.20 23.74
CA PRO A 27 -10.31 -11.92 22.32
C PRO A 27 -9.73 -13.14 21.62
N LEU A 28 -10.48 -13.70 20.66
CA LEU A 28 -9.96 -14.75 19.79
C LEU A 28 -8.60 -14.29 19.26
N PRO A 29 -7.60 -15.18 19.13
CA PRO A 29 -6.35 -14.82 18.49
C PRO A 29 -6.70 -14.17 17.15
N LYS A 30 -6.36 -12.88 16.97
CA LYS A 30 -6.70 -12.17 15.74
C LYS A 30 -6.10 -12.98 14.60
N ASN A 31 -6.94 -13.43 13.68
CA ASN A 31 -6.50 -14.06 12.45
C ASN A 31 -5.90 -12.95 11.59
N VAL A 32 -4.60 -12.67 11.74
CA VAL A 32 -3.92 -11.58 11.02
C VAL A 32 -3.39 -12.13 9.70
N LYS A 33 -3.43 -11.33 8.65
CA LYS A 33 -2.79 -11.59 7.35
C LYS A 33 -1.72 -10.55 7.10
N TYR A 34 -0.72 -10.94 6.31
CA TYR A 34 0.43 -10.11 5.96
C TYR A 34 0.52 -9.95 4.45
N GLY A 35 1.23 -8.92 4.00
CA GLY A 35 1.58 -8.72 2.60
C GLY A 35 2.86 -7.89 2.48
N ILE A 36 3.64 -8.15 1.43
CA ILE A 36 4.92 -7.50 1.19
C ILE A 36 4.86 -6.76 -0.16
N VAL A 37 5.28 -5.50 -0.16
CA VAL A 37 5.46 -4.71 -1.38
C VAL A 37 6.86 -4.17 -1.42
N LEU A 38 7.59 -4.44 -2.50
CA LEU A 38 8.84 -3.79 -2.82
C LEU A 38 8.58 -2.65 -3.81
N ASP A 39 8.82 -1.43 -3.35
CA ASP A 39 8.83 -0.23 -4.19
C ASP A 39 10.24 -0.04 -4.73
N ALA A 40 10.42 -0.42 -5.99
CA ALA A 40 11.69 -0.32 -6.70
C ALA A 40 11.78 1.03 -7.43
N GLY A 41 12.06 2.07 -6.63
CA GLY A 41 12.32 3.43 -7.07
C GLY A 41 13.59 3.57 -7.91
N SER A 42 13.72 4.72 -8.59
CA SER A 42 14.92 5.06 -9.37
C SER A 42 16.20 5.15 -8.54
N SER A 43 16.15 5.79 -7.36
CA SER A 43 17.34 6.00 -6.52
C SER A 43 17.56 4.90 -5.48
N HIS A 44 16.52 4.17 -5.08
CA HIS A 44 16.58 3.15 -4.03
C HIS A 44 15.39 2.19 -4.13
N THR A 45 15.45 1.05 -3.43
CA THR A 45 14.32 0.14 -3.25
C THR A 45 13.93 0.06 -1.78
N ASN A 46 12.63 0.14 -1.48
CA ASN A 46 12.10 -0.09 -0.13
C ASN A 46 11.23 -1.34 -0.13
N LEU A 47 11.38 -2.18 0.89
CA LEU A 47 10.45 -3.26 1.20
C LEU A 47 9.54 -2.81 2.33
N TYR A 48 8.23 -2.93 2.13
CA TYR A 48 7.21 -2.68 3.14
C TYR A 48 6.52 -3.99 3.51
N VAL A 49 6.33 -4.21 4.81
CA VAL A 49 5.44 -5.26 5.32
C VAL A 49 4.19 -4.61 5.87
N TYR A 50 3.05 -5.11 5.42
CA TYR A 50 1.74 -4.72 5.89
C TYR A 50 1.06 -5.87 6.63
N GLU A 51 0.19 -5.55 7.58
CA GLU A 51 -0.69 -6.52 8.23
C GLU A 51 -2.13 -6.00 8.30
N TRP A 52 -3.09 -6.93 8.33
CA TRP A 52 -4.52 -6.63 8.50
C TRP A 52 -5.27 -7.80 9.15
N PRO A 53 -6.40 -7.56 9.84
CA PRO A 53 -7.31 -8.63 10.24
C PRO A 53 -7.83 -9.38 9.01
N ALA A 54 -7.93 -10.72 9.08
CA ALA A 54 -8.46 -11.54 8.01
C ALA A 54 -9.93 -11.21 7.71
N GLU A 55 -10.67 -10.76 8.73
CA GLU A 55 -12.00 -10.21 8.57
C GLU A 55 -11.94 -8.87 7.82
N LYS A 56 -12.71 -8.77 6.74
CA LYS A 56 -12.81 -7.55 5.94
C LYS A 56 -13.85 -6.58 6.54
N GLU A 57 -13.54 -5.30 6.54
CA GLU A 57 -14.51 -4.23 6.80
C GLU A 57 -15.07 -3.70 5.46
N ASN A 58 -16.34 -3.97 5.15
CA ASN A 58 -16.96 -3.60 3.87
C ASN A 58 -16.13 -4.06 2.65
N ASP A 59 -15.88 -5.37 2.57
CA ASP A 59 -15.09 -6.02 1.53
C ASP A 59 -13.61 -5.62 1.44
N THR A 60 -13.12 -4.75 2.33
CA THR A 60 -11.73 -4.27 2.33
C THR A 60 -11.08 -4.43 3.70
N GLY A 61 -9.83 -4.89 3.74
CA GLY A 61 -9.08 -4.99 5.00
C GLY A 61 -8.71 -3.62 5.58
N VAL A 62 -8.57 -3.55 6.91
CA VAL A 62 -7.89 -2.42 7.55
C VAL A 62 -6.42 -2.75 7.65
N VAL A 63 -5.63 -2.19 6.74
CA VAL A 63 -4.22 -2.44 6.54
C VAL A 63 -3.39 -1.42 7.31
N GLN A 64 -2.36 -1.90 8.01
CA GLN A 64 -1.35 -1.08 8.64
C GLN A 64 0.05 -1.54 8.25
N GLN A 65 0.98 -0.60 8.15
CA GLN A 65 2.40 -0.91 7.93
C GLN A 65 3.03 -1.35 9.25
N VAL A 66 3.79 -2.44 9.23
CA VAL A 66 4.47 -2.99 10.42
C VAL A 66 5.99 -2.99 10.31
N GLU A 67 6.53 -2.96 9.10
CA GLU A 67 7.98 -2.95 8.88
C GLU A 67 8.31 -2.18 7.60
N VAL A 68 9.48 -1.53 7.59
CA VAL A 68 10.07 -0.94 6.38
C VAL A 68 11.57 -1.20 6.38
N CYS A 69 12.07 -1.74 5.27
CA CYS A 69 13.49 -1.97 5.06
C CYS A 69 13.93 -1.29 3.76
N LYS A 70 14.85 -0.32 3.89
CA LYS A 70 15.52 0.28 2.74
C LYS A 70 16.65 -0.64 2.29
N VAL A 71 16.59 -1.11 1.05
CA VAL A 71 17.63 -1.93 0.43
C VAL A 71 18.90 -1.10 0.28
N GLU A 72 20.04 -1.71 0.61
CA GLU A 72 21.36 -1.08 0.44
C GLU A 72 21.73 -0.99 -1.06
N GLY A 73 22.34 0.13 -1.44
CA GLY A 73 22.75 0.39 -2.83
C GLY A 73 21.72 1.20 -3.64
N PRO A 74 21.87 1.22 -4.98
CA PRO A 74 20.99 1.97 -5.87
C PRO A 74 19.61 1.31 -6.03
N GLY A 75 18.69 2.00 -6.72
CA GLY A 75 17.49 1.35 -7.25
C GLY A 75 17.84 0.24 -8.24
N ILE A 76 16.90 -0.69 -8.51
CA ILE A 76 17.22 -1.88 -9.31
C ILE A 76 17.68 -1.56 -10.74
N SER A 77 17.26 -0.42 -11.31
CA SER A 77 17.73 0.05 -12.62
C SER A 77 19.22 0.42 -12.63
N GLY A 78 19.81 0.71 -11.47
CA GLY A 78 21.25 0.98 -11.31
C GLY A 78 22.14 -0.24 -11.53
N TYR A 79 21.55 -1.44 -11.62
CA TYR A 79 22.26 -2.68 -11.96
C TYR A 79 22.20 -2.99 -13.47
N SER A 80 21.96 -2.00 -14.33
CA SER A 80 21.85 -2.19 -15.79
C SER A 80 23.06 -2.87 -16.44
N HIS A 81 24.25 -2.72 -15.86
CA HIS A 81 25.49 -3.34 -16.33
C HIS A 81 25.83 -4.67 -15.64
N ASP A 82 25.25 -4.93 -14.46
CA ASP A 82 25.47 -6.13 -13.63
C ASP A 82 24.11 -6.71 -13.21
N THR A 83 23.27 -7.04 -14.20
CA THR A 83 21.84 -7.33 -13.99
C THR A 83 21.58 -8.49 -13.02
N GLU A 84 22.50 -9.44 -12.93
CA GLU A 84 22.47 -10.58 -12.02
C GLU A 84 22.57 -10.18 -10.54
N LYS A 85 23.03 -8.97 -10.22
CA LYS A 85 23.11 -8.46 -8.84
C LYS A 85 21.83 -7.80 -8.35
N ALA A 86 20.91 -7.44 -9.25
CA ALA A 86 19.67 -6.75 -8.89
C ALA A 86 18.81 -7.55 -7.89
N GLY A 87 18.55 -8.82 -8.16
CA GLY A 87 17.81 -9.70 -7.26
C GLY A 87 18.52 -9.93 -5.92
N PRO A 88 19.78 -10.41 -5.90
CA PRO A 88 20.54 -10.61 -4.67
C PRO A 88 20.63 -9.39 -3.74
N SER A 89 20.57 -8.16 -4.28
CA SER A 89 20.52 -6.93 -3.47
C SER A 89 19.35 -6.92 -2.47
N LEU A 90 18.23 -7.57 -2.80
CA LEU A 90 17.00 -7.61 -1.99
C LEU A 90 17.10 -8.54 -0.77
N ALA A 91 18.10 -9.42 -0.73
CA ALA A 91 18.14 -10.55 0.21
C ALA A 91 18.17 -10.12 1.69
N GLN A 92 18.81 -8.99 2.01
CA GLN A 92 18.83 -8.47 3.38
C GLN A 92 17.43 -8.09 3.88
N CYS A 93 16.69 -7.34 3.07
CA CYS A 93 15.33 -6.92 3.44
C CYS A 93 14.33 -8.07 3.44
N LEU A 94 14.49 -9.06 2.55
CA LEU A 94 13.67 -10.28 2.58
C LEU A 94 13.88 -11.06 3.89
N ARG A 95 15.14 -11.23 4.32
CA ARG A 95 15.43 -11.84 5.63
C ARG A 95 14.88 -11.04 6.81
N GLN A 96 14.77 -9.71 6.70
CA GLN A 96 14.13 -8.90 7.73
C GLN A 96 12.62 -9.15 7.77
N ALA A 97 11.96 -9.23 6.61
CA ALA A 97 10.54 -9.58 6.54
C ALA A 97 10.25 -10.97 7.13
N GLU A 98 11.11 -11.96 6.89
CA GLU A 98 10.99 -13.32 7.46
C GLU A 98 11.01 -13.33 9.00
N LYS A 99 11.71 -12.38 9.62
CA LYS A 99 11.76 -12.26 11.10
C LYS A 99 10.51 -11.61 11.69
N VAL A 100 9.86 -10.74 10.94
CA VAL A 100 8.65 -10.02 11.38
C VAL A 100 7.40 -10.89 11.19
N ILE A 101 7.33 -11.63 10.08
CA ILE A 101 6.15 -12.42 9.74
C ILE A 101 6.26 -13.81 10.40
N PRO A 102 5.22 -14.31 11.08
CA PRO A 102 5.24 -15.66 11.65
C PRO A 102 5.53 -16.73 10.59
N SER A 103 6.41 -17.68 10.90
CA SER A 103 6.86 -18.72 9.94
C SER A 103 5.73 -19.53 9.31
N LYS A 104 4.65 -19.77 10.07
CA LYS A 104 3.44 -20.46 9.59
C LYS A 104 2.70 -19.70 8.49
N GLN A 105 2.96 -18.40 8.34
CA GLN A 105 2.27 -17.51 7.42
C GLN A 105 3.13 -17.08 6.23
N HIS A 106 4.40 -17.50 6.16
CA HIS A 106 5.29 -17.13 5.06
C HIS A 106 4.70 -17.52 3.71
N GLN A 107 4.33 -18.80 3.54
CA GLN A 107 3.81 -19.31 2.26
C GLN A 107 2.48 -18.70 1.80
N GLU A 108 1.69 -18.12 2.71
CA GLU A 108 0.43 -17.43 2.36
C GLU A 108 0.59 -15.92 2.19
N THR A 109 1.74 -15.36 2.60
CA THR A 109 2.00 -13.92 2.51
C THR A 109 2.37 -13.57 1.07
N PRO A 110 1.57 -12.78 0.35
CA PRO A 110 1.91 -12.35 -1.00
C PRO A 110 3.08 -11.36 -0.99
N VAL A 111 3.99 -11.50 -1.95
CA VAL A 111 5.07 -10.54 -2.22
C VAL A 111 4.99 -10.03 -3.65
N TYR A 112 5.00 -8.70 -3.78
CA TYR A 112 4.96 -7.97 -5.05
C TYR A 112 6.18 -7.07 -5.17
N LEU A 113 6.67 -6.86 -6.39
CA LEU A 113 7.59 -5.76 -6.68
C LEU A 113 7.03 -4.87 -7.78
N GLY A 114 6.93 -3.58 -7.49
CA GLY A 114 6.57 -2.54 -8.45
C GLY A 114 7.76 -1.63 -8.70
N ALA A 115 8.29 -1.65 -9.93
CA ALA A 115 9.36 -0.75 -10.35
C ALA A 115 8.81 0.49 -11.05
N THR A 116 9.37 1.65 -10.76
CA THR A 116 8.83 2.95 -11.20
C THR A 116 9.67 3.58 -12.33
N ALA A 117 9.80 4.91 -12.36
CA ALA A 117 10.43 5.66 -13.44
C ALA A 117 11.86 5.22 -13.78
N GLY A 118 12.66 4.76 -12.81
CA GLY A 118 14.02 4.29 -13.09
C GLY A 118 14.05 3.12 -14.07
N MET A 119 13.17 2.14 -13.87
CA MET A 119 13.03 1.01 -14.79
C MET A 119 12.29 1.39 -16.08
N ARG A 120 11.36 2.36 -16.04
CA ARG A 120 10.76 2.92 -17.27
C ARG A 120 11.84 3.52 -18.18
N LEU A 121 12.77 4.31 -17.62
CA LEU A 121 13.91 4.87 -18.36
C LEU A 121 14.84 3.76 -18.89
N LEU A 122 15.24 2.81 -18.03
CA LEU A 122 16.08 1.70 -18.47
C LEU A 122 15.43 0.88 -19.58
N SER A 123 14.11 0.65 -19.52
CA SER A 123 13.39 -0.08 -20.56
C SER A 123 13.35 0.65 -21.90
N LEU A 124 13.40 1.99 -21.90
CA LEU A 124 13.48 2.81 -23.11
C LEU A 124 14.90 2.83 -23.68
N GLU A 125 15.91 2.87 -22.81
CA GLU A 125 17.32 2.90 -23.19
C GLU A 125 17.84 1.53 -23.65
N ASN A 126 17.56 0.49 -22.85
CA ASN A 126 18.01 -0.87 -23.09
C ASN A 126 16.99 -1.88 -22.54
N LYS A 127 16.04 -2.27 -23.39
CA LYS A 127 14.98 -3.23 -23.04
C LYS A 127 15.52 -4.56 -22.51
N SER A 128 16.58 -5.09 -23.11
CA SER A 128 17.16 -6.37 -22.67
C SER A 128 17.75 -6.28 -21.27
N ALA A 129 18.43 -5.18 -20.93
CA ALA A 129 18.93 -4.97 -19.58
C ALA A 129 17.79 -4.84 -18.57
N ALA A 130 16.72 -4.11 -18.90
CA ALA A 130 15.54 -4.01 -18.05
C ALA A 130 14.90 -5.39 -17.77
N ASP A 131 14.76 -6.23 -18.80
CA ASP A 131 14.19 -7.57 -18.68
C ASP A 131 15.08 -8.52 -17.87
N ASN A 132 16.41 -8.41 -18.03
CA ASN A 132 17.36 -9.20 -17.24
C ASN A 132 17.37 -8.77 -15.76
N VAL A 133 17.24 -7.48 -15.47
CA VAL A 133 17.09 -6.95 -14.10
C VAL A 133 15.82 -7.51 -13.45
N LEU A 134 14.67 -7.44 -14.13
CA LEU A 134 13.41 -8.00 -13.62
C LEU A 134 13.54 -9.52 -13.42
N SER A 135 14.13 -10.24 -14.37
CA SER A 135 14.33 -11.69 -14.26
C SER A 135 15.19 -12.08 -13.05
N SER A 136 16.23 -11.30 -12.75
CA SER A 136 17.08 -11.48 -11.56
C SER A 136 16.29 -11.27 -10.26
N VAL A 137 15.45 -10.24 -10.23
CA VAL A 137 14.52 -9.95 -9.13
C VAL A 137 13.50 -11.07 -8.95
N GLU A 138 12.82 -11.49 -10.01
CA GLU A 138 11.82 -12.57 -9.99
C GLU A 138 12.41 -13.86 -9.43
N LYS A 139 13.61 -14.25 -9.91
CA LYS A 139 14.31 -15.44 -9.40
C LYS A 139 14.57 -15.36 -7.90
N THR A 140 14.92 -14.18 -7.40
CA THR A 140 15.16 -13.98 -5.96
C THR A 140 13.87 -14.05 -5.16
N LEU A 141 12.80 -13.39 -5.62
CA LEU A 141 11.50 -13.40 -4.95
C LEU A 141 10.84 -14.78 -4.97
N LEU A 142 11.00 -15.56 -6.05
CA LEU A 142 10.57 -16.96 -6.13
C LEU A 142 11.31 -17.88 -5.16
N SER A 143 12.55 -17.54 -4.80
CA SER A 143 13.34 -18.33 -3.85
C SER A 143 13.06 -18.00 -2.38
N ALA A 144 12.41 -16.86 -2.11
CA ALA A 144 12.00 -16.46 -0.77
C ALA A 144 10.81 -17.31 -0.28
N PRO A 145 10.60 -17.47 1.04
CA PRO A 145 9.53 -18.32 1.57
C PRO A 145 8.12 -17.71 1.45
N PHE A 146 7.95 -16.67 0.62
CA PHE A 146 6.71 -15.92 0.44
C PHE A 146 5.98 -16.32 -0.85
N SER A 147 4.69 -16.04 -0.93
CA SER A 147 3.89 -16.26 -2.13
C SER A 147 4.20 -15.19 -3.17
N PHE A 148 5.09 -15.47 -4.13
CA PHE A 148 5.41 -14.51 -5.19
C PHE A 148 4.21 -14.26 -6.12
N GLN A 149 3.88 -12.99 -6.33
CA GLN A 149 2.72 -12.58 -7.13
C GLN A 149 3.08 -11.77 -8.38
N GLY A 150 4.35 -11.38 -8.55
CA GLY A 150 4.82 -10.67 -9.74
C GLY A 150 5.82 -9.55 -9.43
N ALA A 151 6.73 -9.33 -10.37
CA ALA A 151 7.63 -8.18 -10.40
C ALA A 151 7.44 -7.48 -11.75
N ARG A 152 7.04 -6.20 -11.75
CA ARG A 152 6.75 -5.48 -13.00
C ARG A 152 7.10 -4.01 -12.91
N ILE A 153 7.29 -3.41 -14.09
CA ILE A 153 7.34 -1.95 -14.23
C ILE A 153 5.91 -1.44 -14.22
N ILE A 154 5.57 -0.61 -13.24
CA ILE A 154 4.24 0.01 -13.18
C ILE A 154 4.20 1.24 -14.09
N SER A 155 3.03 1.50 -14.67
CA SER A 155 2.80 2.73 -15.43
C SER A 155 2.83 3.94 -14.51
N GLY A 156 3.11 5.12 -15.07
CA GLY A 156 3.07 6.36 -14.30
C GLY A 156 1.66 6.68 -13.76
N GLN A 157 0.62 6.21 -14.44
CA GLN A 157 -0.77 6.36 -14.01
C GLN A 157 -1.08 5.49 -12.79
N GLU A 158 -0.63 4.23 -12.80
CA GLU A 158 -0.73 3.33 -11.65
C GLU A 158 0.01 3.89 -10.44
N GLU A 159 1.24 4.38 -10.63
CA GLU A 159 2.05 4.99 -9.56
C GLU A 159 1.32 6.16 -8.88
N GLY A 160 0.81 7.12 -9.68
CA GLY A 160 0.04 8.25 -9.15
C GLY A 160 -1.28 7.83 -8.48
N ALA A 161 -2.02 6.90 -9.10
CA ALA A 161 -3.29 6.41 -8.59
C ALA A 161 -3.13 5.64 -7.27
N TYR A 162 -2.13 4.76 -7.16
CA TYR A 162 -1.86 4.04 -5.91
C TYR A 162 -1.43 5.00 -4.79
N GLY A 163 -0.63 6.03 -5.10
CA GLY A 163 -0.32 7.10 -4.14
C GLY A 163 -1.58 7.83 -3.65
N TRP A 164 -2.48 8.20 -4.57
CA TRP A 164 -3.76 8.82 -4.24
C TRP A 164 -4.68 7.93 -3.40
N ILE A 165 -4.75 6.64 -3.71
CA ILE A 165 -5.51 5.66 -2.91
C ILE A 165 -4.92 5.60 -1.49
N THR A 166 -3.59 5.50 -1.37
CA THR A 166 -2.90 5.40 -0.08
C THR A 166 -3.20 6.59 0.82
N ILE A 167 -3.06 7.83 0.34
CA ILE A 167 -3.31 9.01 1.20
C ILE A 167 -4.78 9.09 1.62
N ASN A 168 -5.71 8.81 0.72
CA ASN A 168 -7.15 8.91 1.01
C ASN A 168 -7.63 7.75 1.90
N TYR A 169 -6.99 6.60 1.79
CA TYR A 169 -7.18 5.48 2.71
C TYR A 169 -6.72 5.86 4.13
N LEU A 170 -5.49 6.35 4.27
CA LEU A 170 -4.90 6.73 5.56
C LEU A 170 -5.65 7.88 6.23
N LEU A 171 -6.14 8.85 5.45
CA LEU A 171 -6.97 9.96 5.94
C LEU A 171 -8.42 9.55 6.24
N GLY A 172 -8.83 8.32 5.91
CA GLY A 172 -10.20 7.84 6.11
C GLY A 172 -11.23 8.47 5.18
N ASN A 173 -10.80 9.09 4.08
CA ASN A 173 -11.68 9.78 3.13
C ASN A 173 -12.63 8.80 2.42
N PHE A 174 -12.26 7.52 2.30
CA PHE A 174 -13.15 6.48 1.76
C PHE A 174 -14.17 5.96 2.78
N LYS A 175 -13.91 6.12 4.08
CA LYS A 175 -14.69 5.52 5.17
C LYS A 175 -15.95 6.30 5.55
N GLN A 176 -16.23 7.47 4.96
CA GLN A 176 -17.43 8.25 5.28
C GLN A 176 -18.76 7.54 4.96
N VAL A 177 -18.75 6.40 4.25
CA VAL A 177 -19.93 5.54 4.10
C VAL A 177 -20.30 4.79 5.39
N LEU A 178 -19.37 4.61 6.34
CA LEU A 178 -19.59 3.84 7.58
C LEU A 178 -20.50 4.53 8.60
N TYR A 179 -20.63 5.85 8.58
CA TYR A 179 -21.53 6.56 9.51
C TYR A 179 -23.00 6.55 9.06
N GLN A 180 -23.33 5.93 7.93
CA GLN A 180 -24.73 5.88 7.42
C GLN A 180 -25.64 4.92 8.22
N TRP A 181 -25.08 4.07 9.08
CA TRP A 181 -25.81 3.17 9.99
C TRP A 181 -25.97 3.71 11.42
N GLN A 182 -25.66 4.99 11.68
CA GLN A 182 -26.00 5.64 12.95
C GLN A 182 -27.28 6.48 12.83
N SER A 183 -28.12 6.39 13.87
CA SER A 183 -29.47 6.93 14.00
C SER A 183 -29.68 8.37 13.49
N GLY A 184 -30.91 8.66 13.04
CA GLY A 184 -31.31 9.76 12.16
C GLY A 184 -30.86 11.19 12.50
N TRP A 185 -30.47 11.48 13.74
CA TRP A 185 -29.93 12.79 14.13
C TRP A 185 -28.47 13.01 13.70
N LYS A 186 -27.63 11.96 13.70
CA LYS A 186 -26.25 12.06 13.18
C LYS A 186 -26.20 12.12 11.65
N LYS A 187 -27.14 11.46 10.99
CA LYS A 187 -27.34 11.52 9.52
C LYS A 187 -27.69 12.93 9.04
N PHE A 188 -28.52 13.66 9.80
CA PHE A 188 -28.88 15.05 9.51
C PHE A 188 -27.68 16.01 9.66
N LEU A 189 -26.90 15.90 10.75
CA LEU A 189 -25.69 16.70 10.93
C LEU A 189 -24.59 16.39 9.91
N HIS A 190 -24.45 15.13 9.47
CA HIS A 190 -23.46 14.74 8.45
C HIS A 190 -23.88 15.15 7.03
N SER A 191 -25.19 15.20 6.74
CA SER A 191 -25.72 15.73 5.47
C SER A 191 -25.48 17.23 5.30
N LEU A 192 -25.39 17.99 6.40
CA LEU A 192 -25.01 19.41 6.37
C LEU A 192 -23.51 19.61 6.14
N LYS A 193 -22.70 18.57 6.36
CA LYS A 193 -21.26 18.53 6.06
C LYS A 193 -21.01 17.84 4.70
N SER A 194 -21.84 18.16 3.73
CA SER A 194 -21.62 17.81 2.33
C SER A 194 -20.27 18.38 1.88
N ILE A 195 -19.26 17.51 1.79
CA ILE A 195 -18.48 17.12 0.61
C ILE A 195 -17.29 16.31 1.17
N SER A 196 -17.23 15.00 0.93
CA SER A 196 -15.97 14.26 1.17
C SER A 196 -15.06 14.50 -0.04
N GLU A 197 -14.40 15.66 -0.09
CA GLU A 197 -13.35 15.88 -1.08
C GLU A 197 -12.21 14.90 -0.75
N THR A 198 -11.89 14.02 -1.69
CA THR A 198 -10.65 13.27 -1.61
C THR A 198 -9.49 14.23 -1.77
N SER A 199 -8.45 14.08 -0.97
CA SER A 199 -7.22 14.86 -1.14
C SER A 199 -6.55 14.49 -2.46
N GLY A 200 -6.00 15.49 -3.15
CA GLY A 200 -5.06 15.26 -4.25
C GLY A 200 -3.72 14.74 -3.73
N ALA A 201 -2.99 14.03 -4.58
CA ALA A 201 -1.65 13.52 -4.31
C ALA A 201 -0.64 14.16 -5.27
N LEU A 202 0.49 14.60 -4.72
CA LEU A 202 1.68 15.02 -5.44
C LEU A 202 2.83 14.13 -5.02
N ASP A 203 3.48 13.48 -5.96
CA ASP A 203 4.64 12.61 -5.71
C ASP A 203 5.85 13.13 -6.50
N LEU A 204 7.00 13.22 -5.84
CA LEU A 204 8.26 13.69 -6.43
C LEU A 204 9.35 12.63 -6.20
N GLY A 205 9.52 11.76 -7.19
CA GLY A 205 10.58 10.77 -7.22
C GLY A 205 11.89 11.29 -7.78
N GLY A 206 12.89 10.40 -7.90
CA GLY A 206 14.17 10.69 -8.54
C GLY A 206 14.05 10.91 -10.06
N ALA A 207 13.19 10.13 -10.73
CA ALA A 207 13.10 10.11 -12.20
C ALA A 207 11.74 10.54 -12.79
N SER A 208 10.68 10.67 -11.98
CA SER A 208 9.41 11.28 -12.40
C SER A 208 8.75 12.03 -11.25
N THR A 209 7.71 12.80 -11.59
CA THR A 209 6.77 13.39 -10.63
C THR A 209 5.33 13.16 -11.09
N GLN A 210 4.42 13.02 -10.15
CA GLN A 210 3.02 12.69 -10.40
C GLN A 210 2.09 13.72 -9.77
N ILE A 211 0.96 13.93 -10.42
CA ILE A 211 -0.18 14.68 -9.90
C ILE A 211 -1.43 13.84 -10.09
N THR A 212 -2.20 13.66 -9.01
CA THR A 212 -3.40 12.83 -9.03
C THR A 212 -4.52 13.42 -8.16
N PHE A 213 -5.71 13.63 -8.72
CA PHE A 213 -6.85 14.20 -7.98
C PHE A 213 -8.18 13.90 -8.66
N VAL A 214 -9.29 14.11 -7.95
CA VAL A 214 -10.64 14.05 -8.53
C VAL A 214 -10.98 15.45 -9.08
N PRO A 215 -11.14 15.64 -10.39
CA PRO A 215 -11.45 16.95 -10.97
C PRO A 215 -12.91 17.36 -10.71
N ASN A 216 -13.17 18.67 -10.60
CA ASN A 216 -14.51 19.23 -10.37
C ASN A 216 -15.40 19.21 -11.63
N GLU A 217 -14.80 19.31 -12.82
CA GLU A 217 -15.49 19.23 -14.10
C GLU A 217 -14.91 18.08 -14.93
N LEU A 218 -15.72 17.53 -15.84
CA LEU A 218 -15.25 16.58 -16.85
C LEU A 218 -14.23 17.31 -17.73
N THR A 219 -12.95 17.26 -17.35
CA THR A 219 -11.86 17.91 -18.08
C THR A 219 -11.93 17.49 -19.53
N SER A 220 -12.30 18.42 -20.41
CA SER A 220 -12.42 18.19 -21.86
C SER A 220 -11.07 17.97 -22.55
N GLY A 221 -9.97 17.87 -21.78
CA GLY A 221 -8.60 17.99 -22.28
C GLY A 221 -7.81 16.69 -22.46
N SER A 222 -8.10 15.60 -21.74
CA SER A 222 -7.31 14.36 -21.84
C SER A 222 -8.03 13.15 -21.25
N PRO A 223 -8.97 12.51 -21.98
CA PRO A 223 -9.61 11.27 -21.54
C PRO A 223 -8.62 10.17 -21.14
N GLU A 224 -7.45 10.15 -21.77
CA GLU A 224 -6.37 9.20 -21.50
C GLU A 224 -5.78 9.32 -20.09
N ASN A 225 -5.91 10.48 -19.44
CA ASN A 225 -5.41 10.74 -18.08
C ASN A 225 -6.47 10.46 -16.99
N LEU A 226 -7.66 9.98 -17.37
CA LEU A 226 -8.75 9.69 -16.44
C LEU A 226 -8.83 8.19 -16.14
N LEU A 227 -8.77 7.85 -14.86
CA LEU A 227 -8.97 6.49 -14.35
C LEU A 227 -10.29 6.40 -13.58
N TYR A 228 -10.94 5.24 -13.69
CA TYR A 228 -12.20 4.96 -13.00
C TYR A 228 -11.99 3.85 -11.97
N PHE A 229 -12.30 4.15 -10.71
CA PHE A 229 -12.19 3.20 -9.61
C PHE A 229 -13.53 3.05 -8.91
N ARG A 230 -13.81 1.84 -8.41
CA ARG A 230 -14.87 1.61 -7.44
C ARG A 230 -14.26 1.18 -6.12
N LEU A 231 -14.27 2.08 -5.14
CA LEU A 231 -13.65 1.89 -3.83
C LEU A 231 -14.73 2.03 -2.76
N TYR A 232 -14.87 1.03 -1.87
CA TYR A 232 -15.87 1.04 -0.79
C TYR A 232 -17.30 1.33 -1.27
N GLY A 233 -17.67 0.79 -2.43
CA GLY A 233 -18.99 0.98 -3.05
C GLY A 233 -19.20 2.30 -3.81
N LYS A 234 -18.26 3.27 -3.74
CA LYS A 234 -18.34 4.56 -4.45
C LYS A 234 -17.45 4.57 -5.69
N ASN A 235 -17.97 5.15 -6.77
CA ASN A 235 -17.22 5.38 -8.00
C ASN A 235 -16.42 6.68 -7.90
N TYR A 236 -15.17 6.63 -8.35
CA TYR A 236 -14.26 7.76 -8.42
C TYR A 236 -13.73 7.88 -9.84
N GLN A 237 -13.81 9.09 -10.39
CA GLN A 237 -13.12 9.48 -11.61
C GLN A 237 -11.91 10.30 -11.20
N VAL A 238 -10.72 9.79 -11.47
CA VAL A 238 -9.47 10.33 -10.95
C VAL A 238 -8.59 10.73 -12.13
N TYR A 239 -8.23 12.01 -12.20
CA TYR A 239 -7.18 12.49 -13.09
C TYR A 239 -5.82 12.06 -12.54
N THR A 240 -4.95 11.53 -13.39
CA THR A 240 -3.56 11.22 -13.03
C THR A 240 -2.64 11.48 -14.20
N HIS A 241 -1.48 12.08 -13.92
CA HIS A 241 -0.42 12.23 -14.91
C HIS A 241 0.95 12.05 -14.26
N SER A 242 1.88 11.47 -15.03
CA SER A 242 3.26 11.22 -14.61
C SER A 242 4.21 11.87 -15.60
N PHE A 243 4.97 12.86 -15.13
CA PHE A 243 5.98 13.54 -15.91
C PHE A 243 7.31 12.79 -15.80
N LEU A 244 7.54 11.86 -16.74
CA LEU A 244 8.82 11.14 -16.84
C LEU A 244 9.96 12.13 -17.15
N CYS A 245 11.14 11.91 -16.55
CA CYS A 245 12.30 12.80 -16.56
C CYS A 245 12.19 14.07 -15.70
N TYR A 246 11.02 14.35 -15.09
CA TYR A 246 10.83 15.52 -14.21
C TYR A 246 10.99 15.20 -12.71
N GLY A 247 11.49 14.01 -12.39
CA GLY A 247 11.94 13.72 -11.02
C GLY A 247 13.19 14.52 -10.66
N LYS A 248 13.46 14.69 -9.36
CA LYS A 248 14.50 15.60 -8.87
C LYS A 248 15.92 15.30 -9.41
N ASP A 249 16.26 14.03 -9.59
CA ASP A 249 17.61 13.62 -10.02
C ASP A 249 17.77 13.84 -11.52
N GLN A 250 16.76 13.46 -12.31
CA GLN A 250 16.72 13.68 -13.76
C GLN A 250 16.61 15.16 -14.12
N ALA A 251 15.82 15.93 -13.38
CA ALA A 251 15.72 17.38 -13.56
C ALA A 251 17.06 18.08 -13.30
N LEU A 252 17.80 17.65 -12.26
CA LEU A 252 19.14 18.16 -11.98
C LEU A 252 20.11 17.81 -13.13
N GLN A 253 20.12 16.57 -13.61
CA GLN A 253 20.95 16.16 -14.74
C GLN A 253 20.65 16.99 -16.01
N GLN A 254 19.38 17.21 -16.32
CA GLN A 254 18.96 18.05 -17.45
C GLN A 254 19.43 19.50 -17.28
N LYS A 255 19.31 20.07 -16.07
CA LYS A 255 19.81 21.42 -15.78
C LYS A 255 21.32 21.50 -16.02
N LEU A 256 22.09 20.60 -15.43
CA LEU A 256 23.55 20.59 -15.57
C LEU A 256 23.98 20.43 -17.03
N ALA A 257 23.31 19.56 -17.80
CA ALA A 257 23.59 19.40 -19.21
C ALA A 257 23.31 20.68 -20.03
N ARG A 258 22.23 21.40 -19.72
CA ARG A 258 21.92 22.70 -20.36
C ARG A 258 22.94 23.77 -19.98
N ASP A 259 23.33 23.84 -18.71
CA ASP A 259 24.30 24.82 -18.22
C ASP A 259 25.70 24.60 -18.85
N LEU A 260 26.07 23.36 -19.20
CA LEU A 260 27.33 23.04 -19.90
C LEU A 260 27.31 23.33 -21.41
N GLN A 261 26.12 23.52 -22.00
CA GLN A 261 25.95 23.82 -23.43
C GLN A 261 25.80 25.33 -23.70
N ALA A 262 25.66 26.15 -22.65
CA ALA A 262 25.52 27.60 -22.70
C ALA A 262 26.89 28.30 -22.59
#